data_AF-A0A485BVD3-F1
#
_entry.id   AF-A0A485BVD3-F1
#
_cell.length_a   1.000
_cell.length_b   1.000
_cell.length_c   1.000
_cell.angle_alpha   90.00
_cell.angle_beta   90.00
_cell.angle_gamma   90.00
#
_symmetry.space_group_name_H-M   'P 1'
#
loop_
_entity.id
_entity.type
_entity.pdbx_description
1 polymer ?
#
loop_
_entity_poly.entity_id
_entity_poly.type
_entity_poly.pdbx_seq_one_letter_code
_entity_poly.pdbx_strand_id
1 'polypeptide(L)'
;MVKTRYKTIVDSFARAIRSGGLPAGHRLPTHRRLAADEHLSLATATRVYAELEAMGLVSGETGRGTFVRETALPAGHGVDQQAVAADVCDLNFNYPTLAGQGDALREALRTLSAVGDIESHLRYQPHAGRFSEREIMAEYLSGAGLSPRAEDVLLVNGAQHGLAVTVMGLLRPGDVVAVDALTYSGFKALAEMYRLELIAIPCRQDGPRPGCFCHALCAA
;
A
#
# COMPACT_ATOMS: atom_id res chain seq x y z
N MET A 1 7.13 21.85 -30.33
CA MET A 1 7.60 22.60 -29.15
C MET A 1 8.98 22.10 -28.77
N VAL A 2 10.01 22.95 -28.83
CA VAL A 2 11.41 22.56 -28.57
C VAL A 2 11.55 22.15 -27.10
N LYS A 3 11.73 20.85 -26.81
CA LYS A 3 12.04 20.41 -25.45
C LYS A 3 13.44 20.91 -25.09
N THR A 4 13.56 21.64 -23.98
CA THR A 4 14.85 22.10 -23.46
C THR A 4 15.73 20.88 -23.16
N ARG A 5 17.01 20.90 -23.55
CA ARG A 5 17.94 19.75 -23.48
C ARG A 5 17.94 19.01 -22.12
N TYR A 6 17.87 19.74 -21.00
CA TYR A 6 17.82 19.13 -19.66
C TYR A 6 16.55 18.29 -19.43
N LYS A 7 15.41 18.69 -20.01
CA LYS A 7 14.12 17.98 -19.86
C LYS A 7 14.14 16.66 -20.62
N THR A 8 14.84 16.60 -21.75
CA THR A 8 15.11 15.33 -22.46
C THR A 8 15.90 14.35 -21.60
N ILE A 9 16.85 14.86 -20.80
CA ILE A 9 17.66 14.03 -19.89
C ILE A 9 16.80 13.53 -18.72
N VAL A 10 15.98 14.40 -18.12
CA VAL A 10 14.99 14.01 -17.10
C VAL A 10 14.06 12.93 -17.63
N ASP A 11 13.48 13.13 -18.82
CA ASP A 11 12.57 12.17 -19.45
C ASP A 11 13.27 10.83 -19.76
N SER A 12 14.56 10.86 -20.09
CA SER A 12 15.36 9.66 -20.34
C SER A 12 15.57 8.83 -19.07
N PHE A 13 16.05 9.48 -17.99
CA PHE A 13 16.19 8.82 -16.68
C PHE A 13 14.85 8.31 -16.16
N ALA A 14 13.79 9.11 -16.24
CA ALA A 14 12.46 8.71 -15.80
C ALA A 14 11.96 7.47 -16.56
N ARG A 15 12.19 7.39 -17.87
CA ARG A 15 11.83 6.22 -18.67
C ARG A 15 12.66 4.99 -18.29
N ALA A 16 13.97 5.15 -18.09
CA ALA A 16 14.86 4.05 -17.70
C ALA A 16 14.51 3.49 -16.31
N ILE A 17 14.17 4.34 -15.34
CA ILE A 17 13.71 3.92 -14.01
C ILE A 17 12.37 3.19 -14.11
N ARG A 18 11.36 3.77 -14.78
CA ARG A 18 10.01 3.17 -14.90
C ARG A 18 9.98 1.85 -15.67
N SER A 19 10.88 1.67 -16.63
CA SER A 19 11.00 0.42 -17.39
C SER A 19 11.85 -0.65 -16.69
N GLY A 20 12.42 -0.35 -15.51
CA GLY A 20 13.30 -1.27 -14.78
C GLY A 20 14.74 -1.36 -15.29
N GLY A 21 15.11 -0.58 -16.31
CA GLY A 21 16.49 -0.51 -16.81
C GLY A 21 17.46 0.10 -15.80
N LEU A 22 16.96 0.91 -14.86
CA LEU A 22 17.66 1.34 -13.66
C LEU A 22 16.89 0.81 -12.44
N PRO A 23 17.32 -0.31 -11.82
CA PRO A 23 16.59 -0.95 -10.73
C PRO A 23 16.60 -0.11 -9.45
N ALA A 24 15.68 -0.40 -8.53
CA ALA A 24 15.65 0.21 -7.20
C ALA A 24 17.00 0.03 -6.48
N GLY A 25 17.44 1.05 -5.75
CA GLY A 25 18.75 1.08 -5.09
C GLY A 25 19.93 1.31 -6.01
N HIS A 26 19.74 1.42 -7.34
CA HIS A 26 20.82 1.74 -8.26
C HIS A 26 21.36 3.15 -7.98
N ARG A 27 22.69 3.26 -7.83
CA ARG A 27 23.37 4.54 -7.59
C ARG A 27 23.54 5.29 -8.90
N LEU A 28 22.96 6.48 -9.01
CA LEU A 28 23.12 7.36 -10.15
C LEU A 28 24.49 8.04 -10.14
N PRO A 29 24.96 8.54 -11.32
CA PRO A 29 26.16 9.37 -11.40
C PRO A 29 26.12 10.55 -10.42
N THR A 30 27.29 11.03 -10.00
CA THR A 30 27.35 12.27 -9.22
C THR A 30 26.93 13.46 -10.10
N HIS A 31 26.47 14.56 -9.49
CA HIS A 31 26.12 15.78 -10.21
C HIS A 31 27.25 16.26 -11.13
N ARG A 32 28.51 16.16 -10.68
CA ARG A 32 29.69 16.52 -11.47
C ARG A 32 29.92 15.58 -12.65
N ARG A 33 29.71 14.28 -12.46
CA ARG A 33 29.87 13.27 -13.52
C ARG A 33 28.77 13.41 -14.56
N LEU A 34 27.51 13.57 -14.15
CA LEU A 34 26.39 13.84 -15.05
C LEU A 34 26.66 15.12 -15.88
N ALA A 35 27.17 16.18 -15.25
CA ALA A 35 27.53 17.40 -15.95
C ALA A 35 28.62 17.19 -17.02
N ALA A 36 29.63 16.37 -16.72
CA ALA A 36 30.69 16.03 -17.68
C ALA A 36 30.18 15.17 -18.83
N ASP A 37 29.46 14.08 -18.52
CA ASP A 37 28.98 13.09 -19.49
C ASP A 37 27.95 13.69 -20.48
N GLU A 38 27.06 14.56 -19.99
CA GLU A 38 26.00 15.18 -20.79
C GLU A 38 26.35 16.57 -21.36
N HIS A 39 27.57 17.05 -21.08
CA HIS A 39 28.05 18.40 -21.41
C HIS A 39 27.10 19.51 -20.91
N LEU A 40 26.75 19.45 -19.63
CA LEU A 40 25.89 20.40 -18.93
C LEU A 40 26.67 21.23 -17.90
N SER A 41 26.09 22.37 -17.49
CA SER A 41 26.57 23.05 -16.28
C SER A 41 26.19 22.27 -15.02
N LEU A 42 26.98 22.40 -13.95
CA LEU A 42 26.70 21.76 -12.67
C LEU A 42 25.31 22.14 -12.12
N ALA A 43 24.91 23.41 -12.29
CA ALA A 43 23.58 23.88 -11.90
C ALA A 43 22.45 23.17 -12.67
N THR A 44 22.67 22.85 -13.95
CA THR A 44 21.69 22.11 -14.75
C THR A 44 21.62 20.65 -14.34
N ALA A 45 22.75 20.00 -14.06
CA ALA A 45 22.77 18.64 -13.52
C ALA A 45 22.07 18.55 -12.15
N THR A 46 22.26 19.53 -11.27
CA THR A 46 21.50 19.63 -10.01
C THR A 46 20.01 19.79 -10.24
N ARG A 47 19.60 20.59 -11.23
CA ARG A 47 18.18 20.73 -11.57
C ARG A 47 17.56 19.42 -12.09
N VAL A 48 18.31 18.64 -12.88
CA VAL A 48 17.86 17.31 -13.35
C VAL A 48 17.56 16.39 -12.18
N TYR A 49 18.48 16.27 -11.20
CA TYR A 49 18.23 15.40 -10.04
C TYR A 49 17.15 15.95 -9.11
N ALA A 50 17.04 17.27 -8.93
CA ALA A 50 15.95 17.87 -8.18
C ALA A 50 14.58 17.56 -8.82
N GLU A 51 14.49 17.57 -10.14
CA GLU A 51 13.25 17.24 -10.86
C GLU A 51 12.92 15.74 -10.74
N LEU A 52 13.91 14.85 -10.86
CA LEU A 52 13.71 13.41 -10.64
C LEU A 52 13.32 13.09 -9.19
N GLU A 53 13.86 13.83 -8.22
CA GLU A 53 13.52 13.68 -6.80
C GLU A 53 12.10 14.18 -6.52
N ALA A 54 11.71 15.32 -7.10
CA ALA A 54 10.33 15.82 -7.05
C ALA A 54 9.31 14.87 -7.69
N MET A 55 9.72 14.10 -8.70
CA MET A 55 8.92 13.02 -9.29
C MET A 55 8.88 11.74 -8.43
N GLY A 56 9.59 11.70 -7.29
CA GLY A 56 9.67 10.52 -6.43
C GLY A 56 10.47 9.36 -7.02
N LEU A 57 11.27 9.59 -8.07
CA LEU A 57 12.02 8.54 -8.76
C LEU A 57 13.38 8.25 -8.12
N VAL A 58 13.94 9.22 -7.40
CA VAL A 58 15.28 9.13 -6.78
C VAL A 58 15.29 9.74 -5.39
N SER A 59 16.24 9.33 -4.55
CA SER A 59 16.55 9.95 -3.26
C SER A 59 18.00 10.44 -3.23
N GLY A 60 18.21 11.67 -2.77
CA GLY A 60 19.54 12.16 -2.40
C GLY A 60 19.92 11.72 -0.99
N GLU A 61 21.05 11.04 -0.83
CA GLU A 61 21.62 10.68 0.48
C GLU A 61 22.95 11.42 0.70
N THR A 62 23.00 12.24 1.74
CA THR A 62 24.20 13.01 2.11
C THR A 62 25.41 12.10 2.28
N GLY A 63 26.47 12.34 1.52
CA GLY A 63 27.72 11.56 1.54
C GLY A 63 27.68 10.24 0.75
N ARG A 64 26.49 9.69 0.45
CA ARG A 64 26.35 8.42 -0.29
C ARG A 64 26.01 8.64 -1.78
N GLY A 65 25.32 9.72 -2.11
CA GLY A 65 24.97 10.10 -3.48
C GLY A 65 23.48 9.96 -3.77
N THR A 66 23.11 9.86 -5.04
CA THR A 66 21.71 9.79 -5.48
C THR A 66 21.35 8.35 -5.87
N PHE A 67 20.25 7.82 -5.35
CA PHE A 67 19.82 6.44 -5.58
C PHE A 67 18.41 6.39 -6.19
N VAL A 68 18.16 5.42 -7.06
CA VAL A 68 16.82 5.15 -7.59
C VAL A 68 15.92 4.63 -6.48
N ARG A 69 14.75 5.25 -6.27
CA ARG A 69 13.77 4.79 -5.30
C ARG A 69 13.10 3.52 -5.79
N GLU A 70 12.62 2.71 -4.85
CA GLU A 70 11.66 1.67 -5.15
C GLU A 70 10.31 2.33 -5.47
N THR A 71 10.04 2.52 -6.77
CA THR A 71 8.85 3.24 -7.28
C THR A 71 7.67 2.32 -7.57
N ALA A 72 7.93 1.02 -7.72
CA ALA A 72 6.90 0.01 -7.88
C ALA A 72 7.00 -0.94 -6.69
N LEU A 73 5.86 -1.36 -6.15
CA LEU A 73 5.79 -2.66 -5.50
C LEU A 73 5.98 -3.67 -6.64
N PRO A 74 7.09 -4.42 -6.71
CA PRO A 74 7.26 -5.39 -7.79
C PRO A 74 6.05 -6.34 -7.80
N ALA A 75 5.67 -6.86 -8.97
CA ALA A 75 4.47 -7.68 -9.16
C ALA A 75 4.43 -9.02 -8.37
N GLY A 76 5.40 -9.24 -7.47
CA GLY A 76 5.46 -10.35 -6.52
C GLY A 76 5.67 -9.91 -5.06
N HIS A 77 5.73 -8.61 -4.74
CA HIS A 77 5.60 -8.11 -3.37
C HIS A 77 4.14 -8.03 -2.96
N GLY A 78 3.42 -9.14 -3.17
CA GLY A 78 2.28 -9.45 -2.34
C GLY A 78 2.73 -9.50 -0.88
N VAL A 79 1.75 -9.57 0.01
CA VAL A 79 1.94 -9.88 1.44
C VAL A 79 2.34 -11.36 1.57
N ASP A 80 3.38 -11.79 0.84
CA ASP A 80 3.89 -13.16 0.88
C ASP A 80 4.90 -13.24 2.02
N GLN A 81 4.38 -13.62 3.18
CA GLN A 81 5.19 -13.83 4.36
C GLN A 81 5.88 -15.19 4.24
N GLN A 82 7.17 -15.16 3.91
CA GLN A 82 7.98 -16.36 3.92
C GLN A 82 8.32 -16.74 5.36
N ALA A 83 8.30 -18.05 5.65
CA ALA A 83 8.75 -18.55 6.93
C ALA A 83 10.22 -18.16 7.13
N VAL A 84 10.46 -17.25 8.06
CA VAL A 84 11.82 -16.82 8.39
C VAL A 84 12.46 -17.90 9.28
N ALA A 85 13.76 -18.14 9.10
CA ALA A 85 14.50 -19.09 9.93
C ALA A 85 14.28 -18.79 11.42
N ALA A 86 14.25 -19.84 12.26
CA ALA A 86 13.85 -19.75 13.66
C ALA A 86 14.74 -18.83 14.51
N ASP A 87 15.93 -18.48 14.02
CA ASP A 87 16.92 -17.60 14.64
C ASP A 87 16.86 -16.15 14.12
N VAL A 88 15.91 -15.81 13.25
CA VAL A 88 15.79 -14.49 12.65
C VAL A 88 14.49 -13.81 13.09
N CYS A 89 14.62 -12.56 13.54
CA CYS A 89 13.48 -11.71 13.83
C CYS A 89 13.02 -11.01 12.54
N ASP A 90 11.82 -11.34 12.06
CA ASP A 90 11.19 -10.66 10.94
C ASP A 90 10.67 -9.29 11.37
N LEU A 91 11.30 -8.22 10.88
CA LEU A 91 10.86 -6.84 11.08
C LEU A 91 10.08 -6.27 9.88
N ASN A 92 9.83 -7.09 8.87
CA ASN A 92 9.17 -6.67 7.62
C ASN A 92 7.64 -6.68 7.74
N PHE A 93 7.08 -7.61 8.53
CA PHE A 93 5.64 -7.72 8.74
C PHE A 93 5.25 -7.45 10.19
N ASN A 94 4.30 -6.51 10.37
CA ASN A 94 3.61 -6.32 11.63
C ASN A 94 2.29 -7.11 11.58
N TYR A 95 2.23 -8.24 12.28
CA TYR A 95 1.02 -9.03 12.45
C TYR A 95 0.90 -9.50 13.90
N PRO A 96 -0.33 -9.62 14.44
CA PRO A 96 -0.54 -10.05 15.80
C PRO A 96 -0.16 -11.52 15.97
N THR A 97 0.82 -11.79 16.83
CA THR A 97 1.20 -13.14 17.26
C THR A 97 0.74 -13.35 18.70
N LEU A 98 -0.02 -14.43 18.92
CA LEU A 98 -0.46 -14.83 20.26
C LEU A 98 0.31 -16.07 20.71
N ALA A 99 0.63 -16.17 22.00
CA ALA A 99 1.21 -17.39 22.55
C ALA A 99 0.24 -18.57 22.34
N GLY A 100 0.73 -19.68 21.78
CA GLY A 100 -0.09 -20.87 21.50
C GLY A 100 -1.12 -20.69 20.37
N GLN A 101 -1.01 -19.65 19.53
CA GLN A 101 -1.97 -19.38 18.43
C GLN A 101 -2.21 -20.59 17.52
N GLY A 102 -1.16 -21.36 17.22
CA GLY A 102 -1.27 -22.58 16.41
C GLY A 102 -2.12 -23.68 17.08
N ASP A 103 -2.00 -23.84 18.40
CA ASP A 103 -2.79 -24.82 19.16
C ASP A 103 -4.25 -24.36 19.29
N ALA A 104 -4.47 -23.06 19.52
CA ALA A 104 -5.82 -22.48 19.52
C ALA A 104 -6.52 -22.67 18.17
N LEU A 105 -5.83 -22.43 17.06
CA LEU A 105 -6.36 -22.68 15.71
C LEU A 105 -6.68 -24.15 15.50
N ARG A 106 -5.78 -25.05 15.93
CA ARG A 106 -5.99 -26.50 15.83
C ARG A 106 -7.24 -26.94 16.57
N GLU A 107 -7.46 -26.42 17.78
CA GLU A 107 -8.63 -26.78 18.58
C GLU A 107 -9.94 -26.23 18.00
N ALA A 108 -9.90 -24.99 17.49
CA ALA A 108 -11.04 -24.40 16.78
C ALA A 108 -11.44 -25.25 15.55
N LEU A 109 -10.46 -25.69 14.75
CA LEU A 109 -10.70 -26.56 13.61
C LEU A 109 -11.27 -27.94 14.00
N ARG A 110 -10.81 -28.53 15.10
CA ARG A 110 -11.40 -29.79 15.63
C ARG A 110 -12.85 -29.60 16.03
N THR A 111 -13.15 -28.52 16.74
CA THR A 111 -14.52 -28.21 17.16
C THR A 111 -15.43 -28.02 15.95
N LEU A 112 -14.99 -27.23 14.96
CA LEU A 112 -15.72 -27.02 13.71
C LEU A 112 -15.93 -28.32 12.92
N SER A 113 -14.98 -29.25 12.96
CA SER A 113 -15.13 -30.55 12.29
C SER A 113 -16.13 -31.48 12.99
N ALA A 114 -16.36 -31.30 14.29
CA ALA A 114 -17.20 -32.16 15.11
C ALA A 114 -18.64 -31.65 15.28
N VAL A 115 -18.88 -30.37 14.99
CA VAL A 115 -20.15 -29.68 15.27
C VAL A 115 -20.66 -28.96 14.02
N GLY A 116 -21.97 -29.00 13.79
CA GLY A 116 -22.64 -28.29 12.68
C GLY A 116 -22.90 -29.15 11.45
N ASP A 117 -23.40 -28.52 10.39
CA ASP A 117 -23.63 -29.14 9.08
C ASP A 117 -22.39 -28.95 8.20
N ILE A 118 -21.47 -29.92 8.20
CA ILE A 118 -20.24 -29.84 7.41
C ILE A 118 -20.53 -29.82 5.89
N GLU A 119 -21.61 -30.46 5.45
CA GLU A 119 -22.01 -30.46 4.03
C GLU A 119 -22.43 -29.07 3.57
N SER A 120 -22.92 -28.21 4.48
CA SER A 120 -23.25 -26.83 4.17
C SER A 120 -22.07 -26.09 3.53
N HIS A 121 -20.83 -26.42 3.87
CA HIS A 121 -19.61 -25.80 3.32
C HIS A 121 -19.31 -26.20 1.87
N LEU A 122 -19.91 -27.28 1.37
CA LEU A 122 -19.75 -27.74 -0.02
C LEU A 122 -20.71 -27.04 -0.99
N ARG A 123 -21.67 -26.28 -0.46
CA ARG A 123 -22.67 -25.55 -1.25
C ARG A 123 -22.20 -24.13 -1.56
N TYR A 124 -22.80 -23.50 -2.57
CA TYR A 124 -22.63 -22.07 -2.78
C TYR A 124 -23.12 -21.30 -1.55
N GLN A 125 -22.24 -20.47 -1.00
CA GLN A 125 -22.56 -19.61 0.14
C GLN A 125 -23.18 -18.29 -0.33
N PRO A 126 -24.01 -17.64 0.52
CA PRO A 126 -24.40 -16.26 0.28
C PRO A 126 -23.17 -15.37 0.09
N HIS A 127 -23.24 -14.40 -0.82
CA HIS A 127 -22.09 -13.52 -1.13
C HIS A 127 -21.54 -12.78 0.09
N ALA A 128 -22.39 -12.52 1.09
CA ALA A 128 -21.99 -11.84 2.32
C ALA A 128 -21.47 -12.74 3.43
N GLY A 129 -21.51 -14.07 3.27
CA GLY A 129 -21.37 -15.04 4.35
C GLY A 129 -22.71 -15.45 4.94
N ARG A 130 -22.73 -16.54 5.71
CA ARG A 130 -23.98 -17.06 6.30
C ARG A 130 -24.46 -16.13 7.40
N PHE A 131 -25.78 -16.06 7.57
CA PHE A 131 -26.38 -15.15 8.55
C PHE A 131 -25.88 -15.40 9.97
N SER A 132 -25.85 -16.66 10.42
CA SER A 132 -25.36 -17.04 11.74
C SER A 132 -23.90 -16.66 11.99
N GLU A 133 -23.03 -16.77 10.98
CA GLU A 133 -21.62 -16.36 11.10
C GLU A 133 -21.50 -14.84 11.21
N ARG A 134 -22.32 -14.10 10.47
CA ARG A 134 -22.37 -12.64 10.56
C ARG A 134 -22.89 -12.15 11.90
N GLU A 135 -23.85 -12.84 12.51
CA GLU A 135 -24.31 -12.55 13.87
C GLU A 135 -23.19 -12.69 14.89
N ILE A 136 -22.44 -13.80 14.84
CA ILE A 136 -21.28 -14.03 15.73
C ILE A 136 -20.23 -12.92 15.55
N MET A 137 -19.93 -12.52 14.31
CA MET A 137 -18.98 -11.45 14.05
C MET A 137 -19.49 -10.07 14.50
N ALA A 138 -20.79 -9.79 14.35
CA ALA A 138 -21.40 -8.54 14.81
C ALA A 138 -21.34 -8.43 16.35
N GLU A 139 -21.61 -9.52 17.05
CA GLU A 139 -21.48 -9.60 18.51
C GLU A 139 -20.01 -9.41 18.94
N TYR A 140 -19.06 -10.09 18.28
CA TYR A 140 -17.64 -9.92 18.56
C TYR A 140 -17.17 -8.46 18.39
N LEU A 141 -17.57 -7.80 17.30
CA LEU A 141 -17.23 -6.41 17.03
C LEU A 141 -17.88 -5.43 18.03
N SER A 142 -18.99 -5.82 18.66
CA SER A 142 -19.65 -4.97 19.65
C SER A 142 -18.79 -4.72 20.89
N GLY A 143 -17.86 -5.63 21.21
CA GLY A 143 -16.87 -5.45 22.28
C GLY A 143 -15.82 -4.35 22.01
N ALA A 144 -15.69 -3.89 20.76
CA ALA A 144 -14.70 -2.91 20.34
C ALA A 144 -15.24 -1.46 20.27
N GLY A 145 -16.41 -1.20 20.88
CA GLY A 145 -17.08 0.11 20.83
C GLY A 145 -17.84 0.38 19.53
N LEU A 146 -18.00 -0.65 18.69
CA LEU A 146 -18.90 -0.64 17.54
C LEU A 146 -20.25 -1.27 17.95
N SER A 147 -21.30 -1.13 17.14
CA SER A 147 -22.57 -1.84 17.35
C SER A 147 -23.22 -2.22 16.01
N PRO A 148 -22.53 -3.03 15.18
CA PRO A 148 -23.06 -3.43 13.87
C PRO A 148 -24.17 -4.46 14.02
N ARG A 149 -25.09 -4.52 13.06
CA ARG A 149 -26.04 -5.63 12.90
C ARG A 149 -25.50 -6.63 11.89
N ALA A 150 -25.99 -7.87 11.91
CA ALA A 150 -25.55 -8.91 10.96
C ALA A 150 -25.74 -8.51 9.48
N GLU A 151 -26.74 -7.69 9.17
CA GLU A 151 -26.94 -7.12 7.83
C GLU A 151 -25.89 -6.08 7.42
N ASP A 152 -25.22 -5.45 8.38
CA ASP A 152 -24.17 -4.44 8.16
C ASP A 152 -22.77 -5.10 8.04
N VAL A 153 -22.69 -6.44 8.15
CA VAL A 153 -21.44 -7.22 8.13
C VAL A 153 -21.30 -8.01 6.82
N LEU A 154 -20.09 -8.02 6.29
CA LEU A 154 -19.67 -8.82 5.14
C LEU A 154 -18.46 -9.68 5.53
N LEU A 155 -18.53 -11.00 5.35
CA LEU A 155 -17.39 -11.88 5.55
C LEU A 155 -16.49 -11.87 4.30
N VAL A 156 -15.21 -11.59 4.51
CA VAL A 156 -14.23 -11.41 3.43
C VAL A 156 -12.99 -12.26 3.66
N ASN A 157 -12.27 -12.50 2.57
CA ASN A 157 -11.06 -13.34 2.54
C ASN A 157 -9.83 -12.48 2.84
N GLY A 158 -9.78 -11.90 4.04
CA GLY A 158 -8.72 -11.01 4.48
C GLY A 158 -8.92 -9.54 4.11
N ALA A 159 -8.07 -8.68 4.68
CA ALA A 159 -8.22 -7.22 4.62
C ALA A 159 -8.18 -6.66 3.18
N GLN A 160 -7.32 -7.21 2.31
CA GLN A 160 -7.23 -6.74 0.92
C GLN A 160 -8.50 -7.05 0.12
N HIS A 161 -9.12 -8.22 0.32
CA HIS A 161 -10.41 -8.55 -0.28
C HIS A 161 -11.50 -7.60 0.26
N GLY A 162 -11.51 -7.34 1.57
CA GLY A 162 -12.41 -6.35 2.18
C GLY A 162 -12.30 -4.97 1.56
N LEU A 163 -11.09 -4.41 1.51
CA LEU A 163 -10.83 -3.12 0.88
C LEU A 163 -11.28 -3.10 -0.58
N ALA A 164 -11.00 -4.15 -1.35
CA ALA A 164 -11.41 -4.24 -2.75
C ALA A 164 -12.94 -4.19 -2.91
N VAL A 165 -13.67 -4.98 -2.13
CA VAL A 165 -15.14 -4.98 -2.18
C VAL A 165 -15.72 -3.64 -1.74
N THR A 166 -15.15 -3.02 -0.69
CA THR A 166 -15.56 -1.69 -0.24
C THR A 166 -15.35 -0.63 -1.32
N VAL A 167 -14.17 -0.60 -1.95
CA VAL A 167 -13.87 0.33 -3.04
C VAL A 167 -14.80 0.12 -4.23
N MET A 168 -15.01 -1.14 -4.65
CA MET A 168 -15.89 -1.45 -5.77
C MET A 168 -17.36 -1.13 -5.50
N GLY A 169 -17.80 -1.26 -4.25
CA GLY A 169 -19.20 -1.01 -3.86
C GLY A 169 -19.51 0.46 -3.58
N LEU A 170 -18.54 1.26 -3.13
CA LEU A 170 -18.77 2.62 -2.65
C LEU A 170 -18.16 3.72 -3.53
N LEU A 171 -17.11 3.42 -4.30
CA LEU A 171 -16.35 4.42 -5.05
C LEU A 171 -16.42 4.18 -6.56
N ARG A 172 -16.06 5.22 -7.30
CA ARG A 172 -15.98 5.24 -8.77
C ARG A 172 -14.57 5.62 -9.21
N PRO A 173 -14.14 5.17 -10.41
CA PRO A 173 -12.91 5.66 -11.01
C PRO A 173 -12.92 7.19 -11.11
N GLY A 174 -11.84 7.83 -10.65
CA GLY A 174 -11.71 9.28 -10.55
C GLY A 174 -12.11 9.87 -9.20
N ASP A 175 -12.71 9.10 -8.30
CA ASP A 175 -12.98 9.57 -6.94
C ASP A 175 -11.68 9.83 -6.18
N VAL A 176 -11.72 10.87 -5.35
CA VAL A 176 -10.61 11.30 -4.51
C VAL A 176 -10.78 10.72 -3.11
N VAL A 177 -9.76 9.99 -2.63
CA VAL A 177 -9.73 9.40 -1.28
C VAL A 177 -8.64 10.05 -0.45
N ALA A 178 -9.05 10.66 0.66
CA ALA A 178 -8.15 11.15 1.68
C ALA A 178 -7.55 9.99 2.48
N VAL A 179 -6.23 9.95 2.62
CA VAL A 179 -5.49 8.90 3.33
C VAL A 179 -4.44 9.52 4.24
N ASP A 180 -3.99 8.78 5.26
CA ASP A 180 -2.82 9.19 6.05
C ASP A 180 -1.58 9.37 5.16
N ALA A 181 -0.73 10.35 5.48
CA ALA A 181 0.52 10.58 4.74
C ALA A 181 1.41 9.31 4.66
N LEU A 182 1.37 8.48 5.69
CA LEU A 182 1.92 7.13 5.68
C LEU A 182 0.77 6.12 5.72
N THR A 183 0.28 5.73 4.55
CA THR A 183 -0.82 4.77 4.41
C THR A 183 -0.35 3.39 3.94
N TYR A 184 -1.22 2.39 4.13
CA TYR A 184 -1.00 0.99 3.78
C TYR A 184 -0.73 0.80 2.28
N SER A 185 0.35 0.09 1.95
CA SER A 185 0.78 -0.18 0.57
C SER A 185 -0.27 -0.92 -0.24
N GLY A 186 -0.99 -1.87 0.36
CA GLY A 186 -2.06 -2.62 -0.31
C GLY A 186 -3.21 -1.72 -0.76
N PHE A 187 -3.52 -0.64 -0.02
CA PHE A 187 -4.54 0.32 -0.45
C PHE A 187 -4.04 1.21 -1.59
N LYS A 188 -2.75 1.60 -1.60
CA LYS A 188 -2.15 2.33 -2.74
C LYS A 188 -2.24 1.54 -4.04
N ALA A 189 -1.92 0.25 -3.99
CA ALA A 189 -2.02 -0.65 -5.15
C ALA A 189 -3.48 -0.78 -5.64
N LEU A 190 -4.43 -0.90 -4.71
CA LEU A 190 -5.86 -0.95 -5.04
C LEU A 190 -6.34 0.37 -5.67
N ALA A 191 -5.93 1.52 -5.13
CA ALA A 191 -6.27 2.83 -5.65
C ALA A 191 -5.76 3.03 -7.09
N GLU A 192 -4.52 2.63 -7.37
CA GLU A 192 -3.97 2.68 -8.73
C GLU A 192 -4.77 1.79 -9.69
N MET A 193 -5.06 0.55 -9.30
CA MET A 193 -5.83 -0.40 -10.11
C MET A 193 -7.26 0.10 -10.40
N TYR A 194 -7.89 0.74 -9.42
CA TYR A 194 -9.27 1.23 -9.53
C TYR A 194 -9.36 2.70 -10.00
N ARG A 195 -8.20 3.32 -10.30
CA ARG A 195 -8.06 4.71 -10.76
C ARG A 195 -8.64 5.73 -9.79
N LEU A 196 -8.37 5.54 -8.51
CA LEU A 196 -8.67 6.51 -7.47
C LEU A 196 -7.52 7.50 -7.33
N GLU A 197 -7.84 8.75 -7.03
CA GLU A 197 -6.84 9.75 -6.67
C GLU A 197 -6.66 9.75 -5.14
N LEU A 198 -5.40 9.72 -4.68
CA LEU A 198 -5.10 9.71 -3.25
C LEU A 198 -4.55 11.05 -2.80
N ILE A 199 -5.17 11.64 -1.79
CA ILE A 199 -4.68 12.86 -1.13
C ILE A 199 -4.12 12.49 0.25
N ALA A 200 -2.84 12.75 0.44
CA ALA A 200 -2.16 12.54 1.71
C ALA A 200 -2.53 13.65 2.72
N ILE A 201 -3.09 13.25 3.86
CA ILE A 201 -3.31 14.11 5.02
C ILE A 201 -2.08 14.03 5.94
N PRO A 202 -1.40 15.15 6.24
CA PRO A 202 -0.29 15.16 7.17
C PRO A 202 -0.70 14.62 8.54
N CYS A 203 0.04 13.63 9.04
CA CYS A 203 -0.21 13.05 10.34
C CYS A 203 0.54 13.85 11.42
N ARG A 204 -0.14 14.21 12.52
CA ARG A 204 0.47 14.77 13.74
C ARG A 204 0.58 13.68 14.81
N GLN A 205 1.31 13.95 15.90
CA GLN A 205 1.47 13.01 17.01
C GLN A 205 0.13 12.59 17.66
N ASP A 206 -0.93 13.39 17.50
CA ASP A 206 -2.29 13.16 17.98
C ASP A 206 -3.25 12.55 16.92
N GLY A 207 -2.73 12.18 15.74
CA GLY A 207 -3.53 11.65 14.63
C GLY A 207 -4.09 12.73 13.69
N PRO A 208 -4.89 12.33 12.68
CA PRO A 208 -5.43 13.26 11.69
C PRO A 208 -6.51 14.17 12.31
N ARG A 209 -6.41 15.50 12.09
CA ARG A 209 -7.42 16.47 12.56
C ARG A 209 -8.63 16.50 11.62
N PRO A 210 -9.88 16.44 12.15
CA PRO A 210 -11.11 16.55 11.35
C PRO A 210 -11.18 17.80 10.46
N GLY A 211 -10.61 18.93 10.90
CA GLY A 211 -10.61 20.18 10.13
C GLY A 211 -9.67 20.19 8.91
N CYS A 212 -8.70 19.28 8.83
CA CYS A 212 -7.80 19.17 7.67
C CYS A 212 -8.45 18.45 6.48
N PHE A 213 -9.51 17.66 6.71
CA PHE A 213 -10.23 16.94 5.66
C PHE A 213 -10.92 17.88 4.66
N CYS A 214 -11.62 18.90 5.15
CA CYS A 214 -12.33 19.84 4.28
C CYS A 214 -11.38 20.70 3.44
N HIS A 215 -10.23 21.11 3.99
CA HIS A 215 -9.29 21.94 3.23
C HIS A 215 -8.55 21.14 2.16
N ALA A 216 -8.21 19.88 2.45
CA ALA A 216 -7.51 19.00 1.49
C ALA A 216 -8.42 18.55 0.34
N LEU A 217 -9.70 18.24 0.62
CA LEU A 217 -10.65 17.80 -0.40
C LEU A 217 -11.25 18.96 -1.23
N CYS A 218 -11.35 20.17 -0.68
CA CYS A 218 -11.83 21.34 -1.43
C CYS A 218 -10.75 22.02 -2.29
N ALA A 219 -9.48 21.61 -2.16
CA ALA A 219 -8.36 22.18 -2.91
C ALA A 219 -7.93 21.33 -4.13
N ALA A 220 -8.52 20.15 -4.30
CA ALA A 220 -8.37 19.27 -5.46
C ALA A 220 -9.57 19.42 -6.39
#